data_AF-A0A1D6LRM7-F1
#
_entry.id   AF-A0A1D6LRM7-F1
#
_cell.length_a   1.000
_cell.length_b   1.000
_cell.length_c   1.000
_cell.angle_alpha   90.00
_cell.angle_beta   90.00
_cell.angle_gamma   90.00
#
_symmetry.space_group_name_H-M   'P 1'
#
loop_
_entity.id
_entity.type
_entity.pdbx_description
1 polymer ?
#
loop_
_entity_poly.entity_id
_entity_poly.type
_entity_poly.pdbx_seq_one_letter_code
_entity_poly.pdbx_strand_id
1 'polypeptide(L)'
;MDLSQYKEHGNWIEILRVDNLVITGKGNLDGLGPAVWSKNSCAKKYKTTFGVRIKAYEDAASVLTVSKIHYENIKMEDSANPIFIDMKYCPNKLCTANDASKVTVKDVTFKNITGTSSTPEAVSLLCSAKIPCTGVTMDDINVEYSGTNNKTMAICTNAKGSTKGCLKELACF
;
A
#
# COMPACT_ATOMS: atom_id res chain seq x y z
N MET A 1 16.05 8.73 -23.74
CA MET A 1 16.42 9.18 -22.39
C MET A 1 17.45 8.22 -21.85
N ASP A 2 18.66 8.71 -21.57
CA ASP A 2 19.75 7.86 -21.08
C ASP A 2 19.58 7.65 -19.56
N LEU A 3 19.27 6.42 -19.18
CA LEU A 3 19.01 6.02 -17.79
C LEU A 3 20.30 5.66 -17.03
N SER A 4 21.46 5.67 -17.70
CA SER A 4 22.77 5.38 -17.09
C SER A 4 23.28 6.49 -16.17
N GLN A 5 22.61 7.65 -16.17
CA GLN A 5 22.91 8.81 -15.32
C GLN A 5 22.36 8.71 -13.89
N TYR A 6 21.46 7.76 -13.59
CA TYR A 6 20.81 7.62 -12.27
C TYR A 6 21.50 6.56 -11.37
N LYS A 7 22.82 6.43 -11.48
CA LYS A 7 23.59 5.30 -10.91
C LYS A 7 23.78 5.33 -9.39
N GLU A 8 23.38 6.39 -8.69
CA GLU A 8 23.54 6.44 -7.24
C GLU A 8 22.27 6.97 -6.57
N HIS A 9 21.56 6.07 -5.87
CA HIS A 9 20.59 6.35 -4.80
C HIS A 9 19.67 7.59 -4.97
N GLY A 10 19.11 7.80 -6.16
CA GLY A 10 18.12 8.87 -6.38
C GLY A 10 16.74 8.44 -5.88
N ASN A 11 16.25 9.07 -4.81
CA ASN A 11 14.85 8.95 -4.44
C ASN A 11 13.98 9.50 -5.58
N TRP A 12 13.04 8.71 -6.08
CA TRP A 12 12.18 9.11 -7.20
C TRP A 12 11.22 10.24 -6.81
N ILE A 13 10.71 10.23 -5.57
CA ILE A 13 10.08 11.39 -4.92
C ILE A 13 10.57 11.42 -3.47
N GLU A 14 11.12 12.55 -3.05
CA GLU A 14 11.57 12.78 -1.69
C GLU A 14 11.09 14.14 -1.20
N ILE A 15 10.48 14.15 -0.01
CA ILE A 15 10.02 15.36 0.65
C ILE A 15 10.54 15.32 2.09
N LEU A 16 11.48 16.20 2.38
CA LEU A 16 12.19 16.23 3.65
C LEU A 16 11.98 17.57 4.35
N ARG A 17 11.92 17.53 5.69
CA ARG A 17 11.90 18.72 6.57
C ARG A 17 10.75 19.69 6.25
N VAL A 18 9.55 19.16 6.02
CA VAL A 18 8.35 19.98 5.82
C VAL A 18 7.31 19.68 6.91
N ASP A 19 6.66 20.73 7.38
CA ASP A 19 5.45 20.63 8.19
C ASP A 19 4.23 20.89 7.29
N ASN A 20 3.14 20.14 7.51
CA ASN A 20 1.86 20.32 6.82
C ASN A 20 1.91 20.18 5.28
N LEU A 21 2.66 19.21 4.75
CA LEU A 21 2.65 18.89 3.31
C LEU A 21 1.23 18.52 2.85
N VAL A 22 0.73 19.21 1.82
CA VAL A 22 -0.52 18.87 1.13
C VAL A 22 -0.24 18.70 -0.37
N ILE A 23 -0.55 17.52 -0.91
CA ILE A 23 -0.50 17.23 -2.34
C ILE A 23 -1.95 17.19 -2.85
N THR A 24 -2.33 18.11 -3.74
CA THR A 24 -3.69 18.19 -4.31
C THR A 24 -3.63 18.39 -5.83
N GLY A 25 -4.69 18.00 -6.54
CA GLY A 25 -4.80 18.13 -8.00
C GLY A 25 -5.31 16.83 -8.64
N LYS A 26 -5.77 16.92 -9.90
CA LYS A 26 -6.06 15.74 -10.74
C LYS A 26 -4.78 15.36 -11.51
N GLY A 27 -4.51 14.08 -11.74
CA GLY A 27 -3.36 13.61 -12.52
C GLY A 27 -2.77 12.29 -11.99
N ASN A 28 -1.71 11.80 -12.64
CA ASN A 28 -1.01 10.56 -12.27
C ASN A 28 0.43 10.88 -11.83
N LEU A 29 0.85 10.32 -10.70
CA LEU A 29 2.26 10.22 -10.32
C LEU A 29 2.83 8.91 -10.88
N ASP A 30 3.24 8.91 -12.15
CA ASP A 30 3.80 7.75 -12.86
C ASP A 30 5.34 7.78 -12.83
N GLY A 31 5.94 6.66 -12.45
CA GLY A 31 7.39 6.50 -12.34
C GLY A 31 8.06 5.71 -13.41
N LEU A 32 7.29 5.29 -14.41
CA LEU A 32 7.80 4.47 -15.49
C LEU A 32 8.54 3.23 -14.98
N GLY A 33 8.09 2.68 -13.84
CA GLY A 33 8.66 1.49 -13.19
C GLY A 33 8.97 0.36 -14.19
N PRO A 34 8.04 -0.01 -15.09
CA PRO A 34 8.29 -1.03 -16.11
C PRO A 34 9.55 -0.82 -16.96
N ALA A 35 9.96 0.43 -17.22
CA ALA A 35 11.16 0.74 -18.01
C ALA A 35 12.48 0.54 -17.23
N VAL A 36 12.41 0.44 -15.90
CA VAL A 36 13.59 0.37 -15.02
C VAL A 36 13.64 -0.89 -14.14
N TRP A 37 12.54 -1.64 -13.98
CA TRP A 37 12.50 -2.86 -13.17
C TRP A 37 13.51 -3.92 -13.62
N SER A 38 13.74 -4.06 -14.94
CA SER A 38 14.72 -4.98 -15.50
C SER A 38 16.17 -4.65 -15.15
N LYS A 39 16.44 -3.43 -14.66
CA LYS A 39 17.76 -2.97 -14.23
C LYS A 39 18.03 -3.20 -12.75
N ASN A 40 17.03 -3.67 -12.00
CA ASN A 40 17.19 -4.01 -10.60
C ASN A 40 17.75 -5.44 -10.47
N SER A 41 19.01 -5.57 -10.07
CA SER A 41 19.73 -6.84 -9.92
C SER A 41 19.60 -7.47 -8.52
N CYS A 42 18.73 -6.97 -7.65
CA CYS A 42 18.52 -7.57 -6.34
C CYS A 42 17.89 -8.97 -6.46
N ALA A 43 18.64 -10.02 -6.12
CA ALA A 43 18.12 -11.38 -6.01
C ALA A 43 17.12 -11.48 -4.84
N LYS A 44 15.82 -11.40 -5.13
CA LYS A 44 14.73 -11.53 -4.15
C LYS A 44 13.84 -12.73 -4.51
N LYS A 45 13.26 -13.40 -3.50
CA LYS A 45 12.27 -14.49 -3.66
C LYS A 45 10.89 -14.01 -4.13
N TYR A 46 10.72 -12.70 -4.23
CA TYR A 46 9.52 -11.99 -4.68
C TYR A 46 10.01 -10.84 -5.58
N LYS A 47 9.23 -10.41 -6.57
CA LYS A 47 9.69 -9.30 -7.43
C LYS A 47 9.59 -7.97 -6.70
N THR A 48 8.55 -7.81 -5.87
CA THR A 48 8.25 -6.57 -5.15
C THR A 48 7.82 -6.84 -3.71
N THR A 49 8.30 -6.06 -2.74
CA THR A 49 7.92 -6.26 -1.31
C THR A 49 6.49 -5.78 -1.02
N PHE A 50 6.08 -4.65 -1.60
CA PHE A 50 4.75 -4.06 -1.46
C PHE A 50 4.25 -3.56 -2.81
N GLY A 51 3.02 -3.88 -3.19
CA GLY A 51 2.43 -3.36 -4.43
C GLY A 51 2.05 -1.89 -4.27
N VAL A 52 1.01 -1.64 -3.48
CA VAL A 52 0.57 -0.31 -3.04
C VAL A 52 0.53 -0.29 -1.52
N ARG A 53 1.06 0.77 -0.92
CA ARG A 53 1.18 0.86 0.53
C ARG A 53 0.92 2.26 1.07
N ILE A 54 0.05 2.34 2.07
CA ILE A 54 -0.06 3.47 3.01
C ILE A 54 0.48 3.00 4.36
N LYS A 55 1.33 3.80 5.00
CA LYS A 55 1.84 3.51 6.35
C LYS A 55 1.74 4.74 7.25
N ALA A 56 1.40 4.53 8.51
CA ALA A 56 1.40 5.56 9.56
C ALA A 56 1.95 4.96 10.85
N TYR A 57 2.82 5.71 11.52
CA TYR A 57 3.36 5.29 12.82
C TYR A 57 2.24 5.09 13.83
N GLU A 58 2.33 4.00 14.60
CA GLU A 58 1.31 3.63 15.59
C GLU A 58 1.16 4.67 16.72
N ASP A 59 2.19 5.47 16.97
CA ASP A 59 2.22 6.53 17.99
C ASP A 59 2.43 7.95 17.41
N ALA A 60 2.15 8.15 16.12
CA ALA A 60 2.33 9.44 15.47
C ALA A 60 1.60 10.58 16.22
N ALA A 61 2.37 11.52 16.78
CA ALA A 61 1.83 12.60 17.61
C ALA A 61 1.23 13.76 16.81
N SER A 62 1.64 13.93 15.56
CA SER A 62 1.16 14.98 14.65
C SER A 62 -0.19 14.60 14.04
N VAL A 63 -1.12 15.56 14.04
CA VAL A 63 -2.42 15.39 13.40
C VAL A 63 -2.24 15.56 11.89
N LEU A 64 -2.37 14.47 11.14
CA LEU A 64 -2.23 14.46 9.69
C LEU A 64 -3.43 13.74 9.07
N THR A 65 -3.77 14.07 7.82
CA THR A 65 -4.83 13.40 7.07
C THR A 65 -4.30 12.94 5.72
N VAL A 66 -4.40 11.65 5.46
CA VAL A 66 -4.23 11.05 4.13
C VAL A 66 -5.63 10.77 3.59
N SER A 67 -6.00 11.43 2.49
CA SER A 67 -7.33 11.22 1.92
C SER A 67 -7.38 11.35 0.40
N LYS A 68 -8.43 10.76 -0.20
CA LYS A 68 -8.70 10.80 -1.64
C LYS A 68 -7.56 10.21 -2.47
N ILE A 69 -7.01 9.09 -1.98
CA ILE A 69 -5.96 8.34 -2.67
C ILE A 69 -6.62 7.34 -3.60
N HIS A 70 -6.18 7.28 -4.86
CA HIS A 70 -6.67 6.34 -5.85
C HIS A 70 -5.50 5.51 -6.40
N TYR A 71 -5.57 4.21 -6.19
CA TYR A 71 -4.73 3.21 -6.84
C TYR A 71 -5.57 2.49 -7.88
N GLU A 72 -5.25 2.66 -9.16
CA GLU A 72 -6.07 2.13 -10.25
C GLU A 72 -5.23 1.51 -11.37
N ASN A 73 -5.74 0.44 -12.00
CA ASN A 73 -5.15 -0.23 -13.16
C ASN A 73 -3.73 -0.78 -12.89
N ILE A 74 -3.58 -1.53 -11.80
CA ILE A 74 -2.28 -2.04 -11.35
C ILE A 74 -2.23 -3.55 -11.55
N LYS A 75 -1.19 -4.03 -12.24
CA LYS A 75 -0.88 -5.45 -12.33
C LYS A 75 0.27 -5.80 -11.39
N MET A 76 0.02 -6.72 -10.48
CA MET A 76 0.98 -7.25 -9.52
C MET A 76 1.67 -8.49 -10.09
N GLU A 77 2.97 -8.62 -9.85
CA GLU A 77 3.73 -9.82 -10.20
C GLU A 77 4.55 -10.27 -9.00
N ASP A 78 4.14 -11.37 -8.36
CA ASP A 78 4.76 -11.94 -7.16
C ASP A 78 5.12 -10.88 -6.11
N SER A 79 4.13 -10.05 -5.76
CA SER A 79 4.28 -9.04 -4.70
C SER A 79 4.07 -9.68 -3.33
N ALA A 80 5.00 -9.46 -2.39
CA ALA A 80 4.91 -10.04 -1.05
C ALA A 80 3.83 -9.41 -0.17
N ASN A 81 3.36 -8.20 -0.48
CA ASN A 81 2.28 -7.51 0.22
C ASN A 81 1.57 -6.60 -0.79
N PRO A 82 0.69 -7.13 -1.65
CA PRO A 82 0.17 -6.40 -2.81
C PRO A 82 -0.60 -5.14 -2.42
N ILE A 83 -1.60 -5.24 -1.55
CA ILE A 83 -2.41 -4.10 -1.10
C ILE A 83 -2.27 -3.96 0.41
N PHE A 84 -1.69 -2.86 0.86
CA PHE A 84 -1.28 -2.71 2.26
C PHE A 84 -1.65 -1.34 2.85
N ILE A 85 -2.41 -1.31 3.94
CA ILE A 85 -2.52 -0.15 4.83
C ILE A 85 -2.04 -0.58 6.21
N ASP A 86 -1.02 0.10 6.73
CA ASP A 86 -0.43 -0.22 8.04
C ASP A 86 -0.39 1.04 8.91
N MET A 87 -1.41 1.22 9.74
CA MET A 87 -1.43 2.23 10.81
C MET A 87 -0.83 1.71 12.12
N LYS A 88 -0.29 0.49 12.11
CA LYS A 88 0.39 -0.18 13.21
C LYS A 88 1.91 -0.16 13.00
N TYR A 89 2.39 0.72 12.14
CA TYR A 89 3.78 0.75 11.75
C TYR A 89 4.65 1.16 12.94
N CYS A 90 5.45 0.21 13.43
CA CYS A 90 6.37 0.43 14.53
C CYS A 90 7.74 -0.20 14.26
N PRO A 91 8.56 0.40 13.38
CA PRO A 91 9.87 -0.15 13.07
C PRO A 91 10.74 -0.17 14.34
N ASN A 92 11.50 -1.25 14.51
CA ASN A 92 12.41 -1.46 15.64
C ASN A 92 11.73 -1.48 17.03
N LYS A 93 10.39 -1.53 17.09
CA LYS A 93 9.62 -1.55 18.36
C LYS A 93 9.93 -0.35 19.27
N LEU A 94 10.16 0.83 18.68
CA LEU A 94 10.49 2.06 19.41
C LEU A 94 9.27 2.90 19.81
N CYS A 95 8.06 2.49 19.42
CA CYS A 95 6.85 3.22 19.72
C CYS A 95 6.54 3.17 21.21
N THR A 96 6.11 4.30 21.75
CA THR A 96 5.91 4.46 23.19
C THR A 96 4.46 4.25 23.61
N ALA A 97 3.54 4.25 22.65
CA ALA A 97 2.11 4.04 22.89
C ALA A 97 1.47 3.24 21.74
N ASN A 98 0.62 2.29 22.11
CA ASN A 98 -0.13 1.50 21.14
C ASN A 98 -1.43 2.22 20.76
N ASP A 99 -1.82 2.13 19.49
CA ASP A 99 -3.02 2.80 18.96
C ASP A 99 -3.10 4.30 19.32
N ALA A 100 -1.99 5.03 19.30
CA ALA A 100 -1.93 6.44 19.69
C ALA A 100 -1.76 7.41 18.51
N SER A 101 -1.68 6.88 17.29
CA SER A 101 -1.55 7.65 16.07
C SER A 101 -2.68 8.66 15.94
N LYS A 102 -2.33 9.90 15.58
CA LYS A 102 -3.28 10.96 15.20
C LYS A 102 -3.41 11.12 13.69
N VAL A 103 -2.89 10.16 12.92
CA VAL A 103 -3.02 10.15 11.46
C VAL A 103 -4.37 9.58 11.09
N THR A 104 -5.16 10.33 10.31
CA THR A 104 -6.41 9.86 9.73
C THR A 104 -6.17 9.36 8.31
N VAL A 105 -6.64 8.16 8.00
CA VAL A 105 -6.68 7.62 6.62
C VAL A 105 -8.14 7.46 6.21
N LYS A 106 -8.56 8.17 5.15
CA LYS A 106 -9.94 8.09 4.65
C LYS A 106 -10.05 8.22 3.14
N ASP A 107 -11.15 7.75 2.56
CA ASP A 107 -11.45 7.92 1.14
C ASP A 107 -10.31 7.36 0.25
N VAL A 108 -9.93 6.10 0.49
CA VAL A 108 -8.88 5.40 -0.28
C VAL A 108 -9.55 4.41 -1.22
N THR A 109 -9.26 4.52 -2.51
CA THR A 109 -9.81 3.64 -3.54
C THR A 109 -8.70 2.73 -4.09
N PHE A 110 -8.93 1.42 -4.04
CA PHE A 110 -8.21 0.41 -4.78
C PHE A 110 -9.13 -0.09 -5.89
N LYS A 111 -8.72 0.06 -7.15
CA LYS A 111 -9.57 -0.27 -8.29
C LYS A 111 -8.84 -1.00 -9.40
N ASN A 112 -9.44 -2.04 -9.98
CA ASN A 112 -8.86 -2.81 -11.09
C ASN A 112 -7.39 -3.20 -10.81
N ILE A 113 -7.18 -3.92 -9.71
CA ILE A 113 -5.86 -4.42 -9.31
C ILE A 113 -5.85 -5.93 -9.53
N THR A 114 -4.96 -6.41 -10.38
CA THR A 114 -4.91 -7.81 -10.82
C THR A 114 -3.52 -8.42 -10.60
N GLY A 115 -3.38 -9.75 -10.74
CA GLY A 115 -2.06 -10.41 -10.83
C GLY A 115 -1.78 -11.36 -9.66
N THR A 116 -0.53 -11.43 -9.20
CA THR A 116 -0.12 -12.43 -8.20
C THR A 116 0.60 -11.87 -6.96
N SER A 117 0.42 -12.56 -5.83
CA SER A 117 1.17 -12.36 -4.59
C SER A 117 2.13 -13.52 -4.31
N SER A 118 3.26 -13.23 -3.66
CA SER A 118 4.21 -14.26 -3.23
C SER A 118 3.97 -14.74 -1.78
N THR A 119 2.94 -14.21 -1.12
CA THR A 119 2.47 -14.56 0.22
C THR A 119 0.94 -14.75 0.20
N PRO A 120 0.36 -15.50 1.14
CA PRO A 120 -1.09 -15.69 1.23
C PRO A 120 -1.87 -14.37 1.36
N GLU A 121 -1.34 -13.40 2.14
CA GLU A 121 -2.00 -12.13 2.44
C GLU A 121 -1.90 -11.13 1.27
N ALA A 122 -2.80 -11.27 0.29
CA ALA A 122 -2.85 -10.37 -0.86
C ALA A 122 -3.37 -8.96 -0.49
N VAL A 123 -4.23 -8.88 0.53
CA VAL A 123 -4.76 -7.63 1.09
C VAL A 123 -4.52 -7.61 2.59
N SER A 124 -3.99 -6.50 3.10
CA SER A 124 -3.85 -6.27 4.54
C SER A 124 -4.16 -4.82 4.87
N LEU A 125 -5.29 -4.60 5.54
CA LEU A 125 -5.77 -3.30 6.01
C LEU A 125 -5.74 -3.27 7.53
N LEU A 126 -4.62 -2.83 8.10
CA LEU A 126 -4.34 -2.81 9.54
C LEU A 126 -4.53 -1.39 10.07
N CYS A 127 -5.78 -1.00 10.31
CA CYS A 127 -6.12 0.34 10.78
C CYS A 127 -6.19 0.42 12.30
N SER A 128 -6.02 1.64 12.84
CA SER A 128 -6.10 1.87 14.29
C SER A 128 -7.50 1.59 14.83
N ALA A 129 -7.58 1.02 16.03
CA ALA A 129 -8.85 0.83 16.72
C ALA A 129 -9.47 2.17 17.16
N LYS A 130 -8.64 3.16 17.52
CA LYS A 130 -9.10 4.49 17.96
C LYS A 130 -9.46 5.40 16.79
N ILE A 131 -8.77 5.25 15.66
CA ILE A 131 -9.02 6.00 14.43
C ILE A 131 -9.13 5.01 13.25
N PRO A 132 -10.30 4.37 13.07
CA PRO A 132 -10.54 3.45 11.96
C PRO A 132 -10.33 4.11 10.60
N CYS A 133 -9.85 3.35 9.60
CA CYS A 133 -9.89 3.83 8.21
C CYS A 133 -11.34 3.89 7.75
N THR A 134 -11.73 4.95 7.05
CA THR A 134 -13.11 5.15 6.56
C THR A 134 -13.15 5.43 5.07
N GLY A 135 -14.24 5.07 4.39
CA GLY A 135 -14.37 5.29 2.96
C GLY A 135 -13.35 4.50 2.13
N VAL A 136 -12.93 3.32 2.60
CA VAL A 136 -12.07 2.43 1.80
C VAL A 136 -12.93 1.75 0.73
N THR A 137 -12.56 1.89 -0.52
CA THR A 137 -13.26 1.25 -1.65
C THR A 137 -12.36 0.20 -2.27
N MET A 138 -12.84 -1.03 -2.38
CA MET A 138 -12.20 -2.12 -3.10
C MET A 138 -13.10 -2.50 -4.28
N ASP A 139 -12.69 -2.16 -5.49
CA ASP A 139 -13.47 -2.38 -6.72
C ASP A 139 -12.63 -3.19 -7.72
N ASP A 140 -13.04 -4.40 -8.06
CA ASP A 140 -12.34 -5.26 -9.03
C ASP A 140 -10.89 -5.60 -8.60
N ILE A 141 -10.75 -6.24 -7.44
CA ILE A 141 -9.47 -6.71 -6.88
C ILE A 141 -9.32 -8.23 -7.10
N ASN A 142 -8.44 -8.60 -8.02
CA ASN A 142 -8.19 -9.97 -8.47
C ASN A 142 -6.70 -10.33 -8.38
N VAL A 143 -6.17 -10.41 -7.16
CA VAL A 143 -4.77 -10.79 -6.89
C VAL A 143 -4.74 -12.16 -6.20
N GLU A 144 -4.06 -13.13 -6.80
CA GLU A 144 -4.00 -14.51 -6.30
C GLU A 144 -2.62 -14.89 -5.78
N TYR A 145 -2.56 -15.69 -4.74
CA TYR A 145 -1.30 -16.25 -4.24
C TYR A 145 -0.71 -17.25 -5.25
N SER A 146 0.53 -17.02 -5.69
CA SER A 146 1.20 -17.86 -6.69
C SER A 146 1.77 -19.18 -6.14
N GLY A 147 1.70 -19.42 -4.83
CA GLY A 147 2.20 -20.64 -4.21
C GLY A 147 1.21 -21.82 -4.23
N THR A 148 1.63 -22.94 -3.64
CA THR A 148 0.81 -24.15 -3.57
C THR A 148 -0.30 -24.03 -2.52
N ASN A 149 -1.41 -24.73 -2.73
CA ASN A 149 -2.61 -24.73 -1.88
C ASN A 149 -3.46 -23.44 -1.89
N ASN A 150 -3.17 -22.49 -2.79
CA ASN A 150 -3.99 -21.33 -3.17
C ASN A 150 -4.78 -20.66 -2.01
N LYS A 151 -4.08 -20.34 -0.91
CA LYS A 151 -4.66 -19.67 0.27
C LYS A 151 -4.65 -18.14 0.13
N THR A 152 -5.10 -17.62 -1.01
CA THR A 152 -5.31 -16.18 -1.14
C THR A 152 -6.20 -15.71 0.01
N MET A 153 -5.78 -14.67 0.74
CA MET A 153 -6.54 -14.15 1.87
C MET A 153 -6.37 -12.64 2.06
N ALA A 154 -7.36 -12.06 2.72
CA ALA A 154 -7.33 -10.69 3.23
C ALA A 154 -7.33 -10.65 4.75
N ILE A 155 -6.62 -9.67 5.31
CA ILE A 155 -6.70 -9.30 6.73
C ILE A 155 -7.20 -7.87 6.80
N CYS A 156 -8.35 -7.64 7.45
CA CYS A 156 -8.98 -6.33 7.51
C CYS A 156 -9.38 -6.02 8.96
N THR A 157 -8.71 -5.03 9.55
CA THR A 157 -8.84 -4.68 10.97
C THR A 157 -9.15 -3.19 11.07
N ASN A 158 -10.30 -2.85 11.65
CA ASN A 158 -10.78 -1.47 11.81
C ASN A 158 -10.80 -0.65 10.50
N ALA A 159 -10.99 -1.32 9.36
CA ALA A 159 -11.27 -0.66 8.09
C ALA A 159 -12.79 -0.64 7.88
N LYS A 160 -13.30 0.46 7.34
CA LYS A 160 -14.72 0.62 6.98
C LYS A 160 -14.82 1.08 5.54
N GLY A 161 -15.63 0.39 4.76
CA GLY A 161 -15.59 0.53 3.33
C GLY A 161 -16.68 -0.22 2.58
N SER A 162 -16.45 -0.40 1.29
CA SER A 162 -17.28 -1.21 0.40
C SER A 162 -16.41 -2.04 -0.53
N THR A 163 -16.90 -3.24 -0.86
CA THR A 163 -16.26 -4.16 -1.79
C THR A 163 -17.21 -4.45 -2.95
N LYS A 164 -16.67 -4.45 -4.19
CA LYS A 164 -17.37 -4.84 -5.40
C LYS A 164 -16.43 -5.59 -6.34
N GLY A 165 -16.91 -6.64 -7.00
CA GLY A 165 -16.18 -7.33 -8.07
C GLY A 165 -14.84 -7.95 -7.66
N CYS A 166 -14.58 -8.14 -6.37
CA CYS A 166 -13.34 -8.73 -5.87
C CYS A 166 -13.46 -10.25 -5.74
N LEU A 167 -12.33 -10.94 -5.69
CA LEU A 167 -12.26 -12.32 -5.21
C LEU A 167 -12.92 -12.43 -3.83
N LYS A 168 -13.66 -13.52 -3.59
CA LYS A 168 -14.44 -13.70 -2.36
C LYS A 168 -13.55 -13.66 -1.11
N GLU A 169 -12.36 -14.23 -1.24
CA GLU A 169 -11.33 -14.30 -0.19
C GLU A 169 -10.73 -12.93 0.16
N LEU A 170 -10.89 -11.95 -0.74
CA LEU A 170 -10.38 -10.59 -0.59
C LEU A 170 -11.45 -9.58 -0.18
N ALA A 171 -12.69 -10.00 0.01
CA ALA A 171 -13.76 -9.13 0.44
C ALA A 171 -13.62 -8.76 1.93
N CYS A 172 -13.20 -7.53 2.20
CA CYS A 172 -13.11 -6.97 3.55
C CYS A 172 -14.46 -6.48 4.12
N PHE A 173 -15.48 -6.27 3.28
CA PHE A 173 -16.72 -5.55 3.60
C PHE A 173 -17.95 -6.23 3.02
#